data_AF-A0A9D9HHU3-F1
#
_entry.id   AF-A0A9D9HHU3-F1
#
_cell.length_a   1.000
_cell.length_b   1.000
_cell.length_c   1.000
_cell.angle_alpha   90.00
_cell.angle_beta   90.00
_cell.angle_gamma   90.00
#
_symmetry.space_group_name_H-M   'P 1'
#
loop_
_entity.id
_entity.type
_entity.pdbx_description
1 polymer ?
#
loop_
_entity_poly.entity_id
_entity_poly.type
_entity_poly.pdbx_seq_one_letter_code
_entity_poly.pdbx_strand_id
1 'polypeptide(L)'
;MLNLDKKEKEYLLALLAGAPESATGKKLAARIARSLRPIQVKSAKRKGMDWQKECCEMIGRITGVPYPAEDGNGEIRSRESARPGTDIILRGTAAERFDWQVECKNTRTVSLPEWIRQAQRNSGEEDNWLLLIKSEALPCRKIAVMDLNRFEALASQTAGRQNGY
;
A
#
# COMPACT_ATOMS: atom_id res chain seq x y z
N MET A 1 -20.56 -5.34 -1.26
CA MET A 1 -20.52 -4.60 -2.54
C MET A 1 -20.19 -5.63 -3.62
N LEU A 2 -20.99 -5.80 -4.67
CA LEU A 2 -20.74 -6.81 -5.73
C LEU A 2 -19.43 -6.48 -6.46
N ASN A 3 -18.48 -7.41 -6.46
CA ASN A 3 -17.21 -7.28 -7.15
C ASN A 3 -17.31 -7.92 -8.54
N LEU A 4 -17.85 -7.15 -9.50
CA LEU A 4 -18.04 -7.62 -10.86
C LEU A 4 -16.76 -7.46 -11.68
N ASP A 5 -16.43 -8.49 -12.46
CA ASP A 5 -15.36 -8.45 -13.44
C ASP A 5 -15.71 -7.59 -14.66
N LYS A 6 -14.78 -7.48 -15.61
CA LYS A 6 -14.98 -6.65 -16.81
C LYS A 6 -16.11 -7.20 -17.70
N LYS A 7 -16.16 -8.51 -17.92
CA LYS A 7 -17.14 -9.17 -18.80
C LYS A 7 -18.54 -9.09 -18.21
N GLU A 8 -18.67 -9.29 -16.90
CA GLU A 8 -19.94 -9.16 -16.18
C GLU A 8 -20.48 -7.73 -16.27
N LYS A 9 -19.61 -6.72 -16.13
CA LYS A 9 -20.01 -5.30 -16.28
C LYS A 9 -20.43 -4.97 -17.72
N GLU A 10 -19.72 -5.48 -18.72
CA GLU A 10 -20.07 -5.31 -20.13
C GLU A 10 -21.41 -5.97 -20.45
N TYR A 11 -21.64 -7.18 -19.95
CA TYR A 11 -22.92 -7.89 -20.08
C TYR A 11 -24.08 -7.11 -19.45
N LEU A 12 -23.90 -6.59 -18.22
CA LEU A 12 -24.92 -5.77 -17.56
C LEU A 12 -25.23 -4.49 -18.32
N LEU A 13 -24.22 -3.85 -18.93
CA LEU A 13 -24.44 -2.67 -19.77
C LEU A 13 -25.27 -3.02 -21.01
N ALA A 14 -25.02 -4.16 -21.64
CA ALA A 14 -25.82 -4.64 -22.77
C ALA A 14 -27.27 -4.91 -22.37
N LEU A 15 -27.50 -5.55 -21.22
CA LEU A 15 -28.85 -5.77 -20.69
C LEU A 15 -29.58 -4.46 -20.41
N LEU A 16 -28.90 -3.48 -19.81
CA LEU A 16 -29.50 -2.17 -19.50
C LEU A 16 -29.81 -1.35 -20.76
N ALA A 17 -29.07 -1.54 -21.85
CA ALA A 17 -29.34 -0.89 -23.12
C ALA A 17 -30.62 -1.41 -23.80
N GLY A 18 -30.98 -2.68 -23.59
CA GLY A 18 -32.22 -3.29 -24.09
C GLY A 18 -33.41 -3.16 -23.15
N ALA A 19 -33.22 -2.63 -21.94
CA ALA A 19 -34.29 -2.48 -20.95
C ALA A 19 -35.13 -1.21 -21.22
N PRO A 20 -36.41 -1.17 -20.77
CA PRO A 20 -37.22 0.04 -20.82
C PRO A 20 -36.52 1.23 -20.16
N GLU A 21 -36.65 2.42 -20.76
CA GLU A 21 -36.00 3.61 -20.22
C GLU A 21 -36.48 3.90 -18.80
N SER A 22 -35.53 3.96 -17.86
CA SER A 22 -35.78 4.39 -16.50
C SER A 22 -34.64 5.26 -15.98
N ALA A 23 -34.97 6.26 -15.16
CA ALA A 23 -33.98 7.12 -14.52
C ALA A 23 -32.98 6.28 -13.68
N THR A 24 -33.47 5.22 -13.03
CA THR A 24 -32.64 4.28 -12.26
C THR A 24 -31.70 3.49 -13.15
N GLY A 25 -32.19 2.95 -14.28
CA GLY A 25 -31.36 2.23 -15.26
C GLY A 25 -30.27 3.12 -15.85
N LYS A 26 -30.60 4.36 -16.24
CA LYS A 26 -29.64 5.36 -16.74
C LYS A 26 -28.55 5.66 -15.69
N LYS A 27 -28.94 5.86 -14.42
CA LYS A 27 -27.99 6.08 -13.32
C LYS A 27 -27.09 4.86 -13.06
N LEU A 28 -27.64 3.65 -13.12
CA LEU A 28 -26.88 2.41 -12.93
C LEU A 28 -25.88 2.18 -14.07
N ALA A 29 -26.32 2.31 -15.33
CA ALA A 29 -25.45 2.20 -16.50
C ALA A 29 -24.29 3.21 -16.43
N ALA A 30 -24.57 4.48 -16.09
CA ALA A 30 -23.55 5.50 -15.93
C ALA A 30 -22.52 5.17 -14.83
N ARG A 31 -22.95 4.55 -13.71
CA ARG A 31 -22.06 4.07 -12.65
C ARG A 31 -21.17 2.91 -13.13
N ILE A 32 -21.75 1.92 -13.80
CA ILE A 32 -21.00 0.76 -14.32
C ILE A 32 -19.97 1.22 -15.35
N ALA A 33 -20.38 2.04 -16.32
CA ALA A 33 -19.48 2.60 -17.34
C ALA A 33 -18.35 3.46 -16.74
N ARG A 34 -18.61 4.19 -15.65
CA ARG A 34 -17.57 4.91 -14.92
C ARG A 34 -16.57 3.97 -14.24
N SER A 35 -17.03 2.84 -13.71
CA SER A 35 -16.17 1.86 -13.04
C SER A 35 -15.23 1.10 -13.98
N LEU A 36 -15.54 1.06 -15.28
CA LEU A 36 -14.70 0.47 -16.31
C LEU A 36 -13.55 1.40 -16.77
N ARG A 37 -13.66 2.70 -16.48
CA ARG A 37 -12.63 3.66 -16.87
C ARG A 37 -11.39 3.50 -15.98
N PRO A 38 -10.17 3.61 -16.55
CA PRO A 38 -8.96 3.70 -15.76
C PRO A 38 -9.04 4.85 -14.76
N ILE A 39 -8.43 4.64 -13.59
CA ILE A 39 -8.29 5.72 -12.61
C ILE A 39 -7.44 6.85 -13.22
N GLN A 40 -7.82 8.09 -12.96
CA GLN A 40 -7.00 9.23 -13.36
C GLN A 40 -5.64 9.17 -12.67
N VAL A 41 -4.57 9.46 -13.40
CA VAL A 41 -3.19 9.43 -12.88
C VAL A 41 -3.05 10.24 -11.59
N LYS A 42 -3.67 11.43 -11.53
CA LYS A 42 -3.67 12.28 -10.33
C LYS A 42 -4.31 11.59 -9.12
N SER A 43 -5.43 10.90 -9.31
CA SER A 43 -6.12 10.15 -8.26
C SER A 43 -5.32 8.93 -7.80
N ALA A 44 -4.66 8.22 -8.73
CA ALA A 44 -3.76 7.11 -8.40
C ALA A 44 -2.57 7.58 -7.56
N LYS A 45 -1.92 8.68 -7.96
CA LYS A 45 -0.82 9.29 -7.20
C LYS A 45 -1.28 9.75 -5.81
N ARG A 46 -2.45 10.40 -5.71
CA ARG A 46 -3.03 10.80 -4.42
C ARG A 46 -3.23 9.60 -3.50
N LYS A 47 -3.85 8.53 -4.01
CA LYS A 47 -4.07 7.28 -3.28
C LYS A 47 -2.77 6.63 -2.78
N GLY A 48 -1.69 6.72 -3.56
CA GLY A 48 -0.35 6.30 -3.13
C GLY A 48 0.21 7.17 -2.00
N MET A 49 0.19 8.50 -2.16
CA MET A 49 0.65 9.44 -1.14
C MET A 49 -0.11 9.31 0.18
N ASP A 50 -1.44 9.13 0.12
CA ASP A 50 -2.26 8.95 1.31
C ASP A 50 -1.88 7.66 2.05
N TRP A 51 -1.54 6.59 1.32
CA TRP A 51 -1.05 5.36 1.94
C TRP A 51 0.33 5.54 2.57
N GLN A 52 1.25 6.23 1.91
CA GLN A 52 2.57 6.53 2.47
C GLN A 52 2.46 7.33 3.79
N LYS A 53 1.55 8.30 3.87
CA LYS A 53 1.29 9.05 5.11
C LYS A 53 0.78 8.16 6.23
N GLU A 54 -0.18 7.30 5.92
CA GLU A 54 -0.72 6.33 6.88
C GLU A 54 0.37 5.35 7.37
N CYS A 55 1.31 4.96 6.50
CA CYS A 55 2.49 4.19 6.89
C CYS A 55 3.43 4.98 7.81
N CYS A 56 3.70 6.26 7.52
CA CYS A 56 4.50 7.12 8.41
C CYS A 56 3.87 7.25 9.80
N GLU A 57 2.54 7.43 9.89
CA GLU A 57 1.83 7.46 11.17
C GLU A 57 1.97 6.13 11.94
N MET A 58 1.87 5.01 11.23
CA MET A 58 2.07 3.68 11.80
C MET A 58 3.50 3.52 12.34
N ILE A 59 4.51 3.93 11.57
CA ILE A 59 5.91 3.87 12.01
C ILE A 59 6.14 4.77 13.22
N GLY A 60 5.58 5.99 13.24
CA GLY A 60 5.68 6.89 14.39
C GLY A 60 5.09 6.31 15.66
N ARG A 61 3.97 5.56 15.56
CA ARG A 61 3.42 4.81 16.71
C ARG A 61 4.35 3.69 17.19
N ILE A 62 4.99 2.97 16.27
CA ILE A 62 5.91 1.86 16.61
C ILE A 62 7.19 2.39 17.27
N THR A 63 7.77 3.45 16.70
CA THR A 63 9.06 4.00 17.17
C THR A 63 8.90 4.96 18.33
N GLY A 64 7.70 5.50 18.56
CA GLY A 64 7.46 6.62 19.47
C GLY A 64 7.99 7.96 18.94
N VAL A 65 8.39 8.03 17.67
CA VAL A 65 8.89 9.25 17.03
C VAL A 65 7.70 10.01 16.41
N PRO A 66 7.54 11.33 16.68
CA PRO A 66 6.40 12.10 16.18
C PRO A 66 6.32 12.16 14.64
N TYR A 67 5.11 12.03 14.12
CA TYR A 67 4.78 12.27 12.71
C TYR A 67 3.37 12.88 12.58
N PRO A 68 3.20 13.97 11.80
CA PRO A 68 4.25 14.78 11.20
C PRO A 68 5.06 15.53 12.28
N ALA A 69 6.31 15.88 11.99
CA ALA A 69 7.05 16.75 12.89
C ALA A 69 6.55 18.19 12.82
N GLU A 70 6.54 18.86 13.95
CA GLU A 70 6.06 20.24 14.10
C GLU A 70 6.90 21.24 13.30
N ASP A 71 8.21 20.99 13.19
CA ASP A 71 9.19 21.85 12.52
C ASP A 71 9.39 21.54 11.02
N GLY A 72 8.68 20.53 10.50
CA GLY A 72 8.82 20.08 9.12
C GLY A 72 10.15 19.37 8.78
N ASN A 73 11.01 19.08 9.77
CA ASN A 73 12.28 18.36 9.63
C ASN A 73 12.28 16.99 10.31
N GLY A 74 11.09 16.40 10.44
CA GLY A 74 10.89 15.12 11.10
C GLY A 74 11.73 13.98 10.57
N GLU A 75 12.06 13.07 11.48
CA GLU A 75 12.81 11.84 11.23
C GLU A 75 12.05 10.84 10.34
N ILE A 76 10.72 10.94 10.27
CA ILE A 76 9.84 10.10 9.46
C ILE A 76 9.20 10.94 8.36
N ARG A 77 9.40 10.59 7.09
CA ARG A 77 8.79 11.32 5.95
C ARG A 77 8.46 10.39 4.79
N SER A 78 7.39 10.69 4.06
CA SER A 78 7.18 10.10 2.73
C SER A 78 8.12 10.77 1.72
N ARG A 79 8.72 10.01 0.82
CA ARG A 79 9.57 10.53 -0.25
C ARG A 79 8.74 11.30 -1.28
N GLU A 80 9.31 12.38 -1.80
CA GLU A 80 8.73 13.10 -2.92
C GLU A 80 8.67 12.22 -4.17
N SER A 81 7.55 12.28 -4.89
CA SER A 81 7.39 11.56 -6.15
C SER A 81 8.52 11.92 -7.14
N ALA A 82 9.06 10.92 -7.83
CA ALA A 82 10.13 11.00 -8.82
C ALA A 82 11.58 11.08 -8.30
N ARG A 83 11.81 11.01 -6.97
CA ARG A 83 13.17 10.77 -6.45
C ARG A 83 13.44 9.26 -6.33
N PRO A 84 14.65 8.78 -6.67
CA PRO A 84 15.01 7.38 -6.47
C PRO A 84 15.06 7.02 -4.98
N GLY A 85 14.86 5.73 -4.68
CA GLY A 85 14.89 5.15 -3.33
C GLY A 85 13.51 4.71 -2.83
N THR A 86 13.48 4.31 -1.56
CA THR A 86 12.29 3.84 -0.83
C THR A 86 11.23 4.90 -0.63
N ASP A 87 9.97 4.47 -0.51
CA ASP A 87 8.82 5.37 -0.35
C ASP A 87 8.82 6.13 0.98
N ILE A 88 9.39 5.54 2.05
CA ILE A 88 9.51 6.19 3.36
C ILE A 88 10.98 6.45 3.68
N ILE A 89 11.27 7.65 4.15
CA ILE A 89 12.57 8.10 4.63
C ILE A 89 12.52 8.07 6.15
N LEU A 90 13.47 7.36 6.75
CA LEU A 90 13.69 7.27 8.18
C LEU A 90 15.08 7.82 8.50
N ARG A 91 15.22 8.54 9.61
CA ARG A 91 16.47 9.14 10.09
C ARG A 91 16.55 9.05 11.61
N GLY A 92 17.74 9.24 12.17
CA GLY A 92 17.96 9.34 13.62
C GLY A 92 17.31 8.19 14.39
N THR A 93 16.57 8.55 15.43
CA THR A 93 15.90 7.59 16.32
C THR A 93 14.91 6.69 15.58
N ALA A 94 14.20 7.22 14.58
CA ALA A 94 13.25 6.44 13.79
C ALA A 94 13.93 5.34 12.99
N ALA A 95 15.11 5.61 12.40
CA ALA A 95 15.88 4.61 11.68
C ALA A 95 16.47 3.55 12.64
N GLU A 96 16.95 3.97 13.82
CA GLU A 96 17.48 3.06 14.84
C GLU A 96 16.41 2.10 15.38
N ARG A 97 15.17 2.58 15.56
CA ARG A 97 14.05 1.79 16.12
C ARG A 97 13.25 1.04 15.07
N PHE A 98 13.29 1.48 13.81
CA PHE A 98 12.58 0.88 12.69
C PHE A 98 13.53 0.79 11.49
N ASP A 99 14.49 -0.11 11.61
CA ASP A 99 15.53 -0.33 10.60
C ASP A 99 15.00 -1.17 9.43
N TRP A 100 14.16 -0.54 8.61
CA TRP A 100 13.55 -1.15 7.42
C TRP A 100 13.52 -0.18 6.25
N GLN A 101 13.85 -0.69 5.07
CA GLN A 101 13.67 0.02 3.81
C GLN A 101 12.24 -0.20 3.28
N VAL A 102 11.37 0.81 3.44
CA VAL A 102 9.92 0.65 3.23
C VAL A 102 9.47 1.06 1.82
N GLU A 103 8.75 0.15 1.16
CA GLU A 103 8.02 0.37 -0.10
C GLU A 103 6.51 0.23 0.15
N CYS A 104 5.69 1.10 -0.45
CA CYS A 104 4.27 1.21 -0.20
C CYS A 104 3.46 0.98 -1.48
N LYS A 105 2.54 -0.01 -1.47
CA LYS A 105 1.65 -0.30 -2.62
C LYS A 105 0.19 -0.19 -2.24
N ASN A 106 -0.56 0.69 -2.92
CA ASN A 106 -2.00 0.85 -2.72
C ASN A 106 -2.79 0.61 -4.01
N THR A 107 -3.15 -0.65 -4.28
CA THR A 107 -3.79 -1.05 -5.53
C THR A 107 -4.71 -2.26 -5.33
N ARG A 108 -5.61 -2.50 -6.28
CA ARG A 108 -6.49 -3.68 -6.26
C ARG A 108 -5.80 -4.94 -6.77
N THR A 109 -4.86 -4.79 -7.70
CA THR A 109 -4.15 -5.92 -8.30
C THR A 109 -2.81 -6.09 -7.60
N VAL A 110 -2.55 -7.26 -7.05
CA VAL A 110 -1.30 -7.58 -6.33
C VAL A 110 -0.29 -8.23 -7.27
N SER A 111 0.94 -7.71 -7.29
CA SER A 111 2.06 -8.23 -8.09
C SER A 111 3.30 -8.37 -7.20
N LEU A 112 3.33 -9.41 -6.36
CA LEU A 112 4.43 -9.60 -5.40
C LEU A 112 5.81 -9.70 -6.06
N PRO A 113 6.03 -10.49 -7.13
CA PRO A 113 7.38 -10.63 -7.69
C PRO A 113 7.96 -9.32 -8.23
N GLU A 114 7.12 -8.48 -8.85
CA GLU A 114 7.53 -7.17 -9.35
C GLU A 114 7.88 -6.22 -8.21
N TRP A 115 7.02 -6.17 -7.18
CA TRP A 115 7.18 -5.22 -6.08
C TRP A 115 8.31 -5.59 -5.14
N ILE A 116 8.57 -6.89 -4.94
CA ILE A 116 9.74 -7.37 -4.18
C ILE A 116 11.03 -6.95 -4.90
N ARG A 117 11.13 -7.18 -6.22
CA ARG A 117 12.29 -6.72 -7.01
C ARG A 117 12.48 -5.21 -6.94
N GLN A 118 11.39 -4.44 -6.92
CA GLN A 118 11.46 -2.99 -6.75
C GLN A 118 11.96 -2.62 -5.34
N ALA A 119 11.43 -3.25 -4.30
CA ALA A 119 11.82 -3.00 -2.92
C ALA A 119 13.31 -3.29 -2.69
N GLN A 120 13.80 -4.45 -3.17
CA GLN A 120 15.22 -4.83 -3.13
C GLN A 120 16.12 -3.85 -3.88
N ARG A 121 15.69 -3.38 -5.05
CA ARG A 121 16.44 -2.38 -5.81
C ARG A 121 16.50 -1.02 -5.08
N ASN A 122 15.40 -0.63 -4.45
CA ASN A 122 15.28 0.65 -3.76
C ASN A 122 15.97 0.66 -2.39
N SER A 123 16.02 -0.47 -1.69
CA SER A 123 16.78 -0.64 -0.44
C SER A 123 18.29 -0.64 -0.68
N GLY A 124 18.73 -1.20 -1.82
CA GLY A 124 20.15 -1.51 -2.04
C GLY A 124 20.63 -2.73 -1.23
N GLU A 125 19.71 -3.40 -0.53
CA GLU A 125 19.94 -4.55 0.34
C GLU A 125 18.98 -5.69 -0.05
N GLU A 126 19.46 -6.93 -0.05
CA GLU A 126 18.69 -8.08 -0.53
C GLU A 126 17.53 -8.47 0.40
N ASP A 127 17.68 -8.28 1.71
CA ASP A 127 16.80 -8.80 2.76
C ASP A 127 16.22 -7.73 3.71
N ASN A 128 16.77 -6.51 3.74
CA ASN A 128 16.32 -5.45 4.65
C ASN A 128 15.24 -4.53 4.06
N TRP A 129 14.28 -5.10 3.35
CA TRP A 129 13.15 -4.39 2.75
C TRP A 129 11.82 -4.79 3.41
N LEU A 130 10.89 -3.86 3.42
CA LEU A 130 9.53 -4.06 3.94
C LEU A 130 8.51 -3.50 2.95
N LEU A 131 7.68 -4.38 2.40
CA LEU A 131 6.62 -4.02 1.47
C LEU A 131 5.27 -3.92 2.20
N LEU A 132 4.74 -2.71 2.30
CA LEU A 132 3.46 -2.43 2.92
C LEU A 132 2.36 -2.30 1.85
N ILE A 133 1.44 -3.26 1.82
CA ILE A 133 0.42 -3.37 0.79
C ILE A 133 -0.94 -3.05 1.37
N LYS A 134 -1.65 -2.09 0.76
CA LYS A 134 -3.08 -1.81 0.98
C LYS A 134 -3.87 -2.22 -0.26
N SER A 135 -4.79 -3.15 -0.10
CA SER A 135 -5.61 -3.66 -1.20
C SER A 135 -6.98 -4.13 -0.74
N GLU A 136 -8.02 -3.67 -1.43
CA GLU A 136 -9.39 -4.17 -1.24
C GLU A 136 -9.56 -5.63 -1.71
N ALA A 137 -8.58 -6.19 -2.42
CA ALA A 137 -8.59 -7.60 -2.82
C ALA A 137 -8.12 -8.54 -1.69
N LEU A 138 -7.50 -8.01 -0.63
CA LEU A 138 -7.01 -8.79 0.51
C LEU A 138 -8.05 -8.81 1.64
N PRO A 139 -8.29 -9.95 2.31
CA PRO A 139 -9.26 -10.03 3.41
C PRO A 139 -8.98 -9.06 4.57
N CYS A 140 -7.72 -8.95 4.99
CA CYS A 140 -7.27 -8.02 6.03
C CYS A 140 -7.03 -6.60 5.53
N ARG A 141 -7.15 -6.37 4.21
CA ARG A 141 -6.93 -5.10 3.48
C ARG A 141 -5.53 -4.51 3.53
N LYS A 142 -4.75 -4.79 4.58
CA LYS A 142 -3.39 -4.31 4.78
C LYS A 142 -2.51 -5.48 5.21
N ILE A 143 -1.38 -5.65 4.55
CA ILE A 143 -0.37 -6.64 4.90
C ILE A 143 1.03 -6.02 4.84
N ALA A 144 1.94 -6.61 5.59
CA ALA A 144 3.36 -6.43 5.45
C ALA A 144 3.95 -7.69 4.81
N VAL A 145 4.87 -7.50 3.86
CA VAL A 145 5.62 -8.59 3.21
C VAL A 145 7.10 -8.26 3.38
N MET A 146 7.89 -9.24 3.79
CA MET A 146 9.33 -9.14 3.99
C MET A 146 10.01 -10.45 3.60
N ASP A 147 11.35 -10.45 3.55
CA ASP A 147 12.13 -11.65 3.35
C ASP A 147 11.95 -12.67 4.50
N LEU A 148 11.93 -13.96 4.15
CA LEU A 148 11.71 -15.03 5.13
C LEU A 148 12.88 -15.18 6.11
N ASN A 149 14.12 -15.10 5.65
CA ASN A 149 15.29 -15.24 6.51
C ASN A 149 15.34 -14.10 7.53
N ARG A 150 15.01 -12.89 7.08
CA ARG A 150 14.91 -11.72 7.96
C ARG A 150 13.79 -11.88 8.99
N PHE A 151 12.64 -12.43 8.59
CA PHE A 151 11.56 -12.77 9.52
C PHE A 151 12.00 -13.81 10.57
N GLU A 152 12.64 -14.90 10.15
CA GLU A 152 13.13 -15.96 11.04
C GLU A 152 14.14 -15.44 12.06
N ALA A 153 15.05 -14.56 11.63
CA ALA A 153 16.02 -13.92 12.52
C ALA A 153 15.33 -13.11 13.64
N LEU A 154 14.29 -12.35 13.31
CA LEU A 154 13.53 -11.54 14.27
C LEU A 154 12.67 -12.40 15.19
N ALA A 155 12.03 -13.43 14.65
CA ALA A 155 11.23 -14.38 15.43
C ALA A 155 12.09 -15.10 16.47
N SER A 156 13.31 -15.49 16.10
CA SER A 156 14.26 -16.18 16.98
C SER A 156 14.74 -15.29 18.14
N GLN A 157 15.04 -14.02 17.87
CA GLN A 157 15.39 -13.05 18.92
C GLN A 157 14.25 -12.86 19.93
N THR A 158 13.00 -12.90 19.46
CA THR A 158 11.82 -12.76 20.31
C THR A 158 11.60 -14.01 21.15
N ALA A 159 11.76 -15.20 20.59
CA ALA A 159 11.67 -16.47 21.31
C ALA A 159 12.74 -16.59 22.40
N GLY A 160 13.97 -16.14 22.13
CA GLY A 160 15.04 -16.11 23.13
C GLY A 160 14.77 -15.18 24.31
N ARG A 161 14.08 -14.05 24.09
CA ARG A 161 13.67 -13.12 25.16
C ARG A 161 12.56 -13.68 26.05
N GLN A 162 11.71 -14.57 25.55
CA GLN A 162 10.66 -15.19 26.36
C GLN A 162 11.16 -16.36 27.23
N ASN A 163 12.35 -16.90 26.93
CA ASN A 163 12.98 -17.98 27.69
C ASN A 163 14.11 -17.51 28.61
N GLY A 164 14.29 -16.20 28.79
CA GLY A 164 15.26 -15.62 29.73
C GLY A 164 14.62 -15.36 31.10
N TYR A 165 15.17 -16.01 32.13
CA TYR A 165 15.02 -15.69 33.55
C TYR A 165 15.41 -14.24 33.87
#